data_AF-A0AAD3NH22-F1
#
_entry.id   AF-A0AAD3NH22-F1
#
_cell.length_a   1.000
_cell.length_b   1.000
_cell.length_c   1.000
_cell.angle_alpha   90.00
_cell.angle_beta   90.00
_cell.angle_gamma   90.00
#
_symmetry.space_group_name_H-M   'P 1'
#
loop_
_entity.id
_entity.type
_entity.pdbx_description
1 polymer ?
#
loop_
_entity_poly.entity_id
_entity_poly.type
_entity_poly.pdbx_seq_one_letter_code
_entity_poly.pdbx_strand_id
1 'polypeptide(L)'
;MHSVGICGSDVHTTTAYGRIGDCGHKTRWSSRGTSVRVVKVGSAIRHLKAGEWAARPGVPVRWASSSKWPIQLVSTIFFCHTPDDGSLYRYYKH
;
A
#
# COMPACT_ATOMS: atom_id res chain seq x y z
N MET A 1 -6.73 -6.03 -9.39
CA MET A 1 -5.71 -6.81 -8.65
C MET A 1 -5.55 -8.16 -9.33
N HIS A 2 -4.33 -8.65 -9.55
CA HIS A 2 -4.12 -9.98 -10.15
C HIS A 2 -3.79 -11.02 -9.08
N SER A 3 -2.80 -10.72 -8.23
CA SER A 3 -2.40 -11.61 -7.15
C SER A 3 -2.07 -10.81 -5.91
N VAL A 4 -2.44 -11.36 -4.76
CA VAL A 4 -2.32 -10.74 -3.45
C VAL A 4 -1.75 -11.77 -2.48
N GLY A 5 -0.54 -11.54 -1.99
CA GLY A 5 0.11 -12.34 -0.95
C GLY A 5 -0.30 -11.84 0.44
N ILE A 6 -0.63 -12.79 1.31
CA ILE A 6 -0.98 -12.56 2.71
C ILE A 6 0.26 -12.80 3.58
N CYS A 7 0.56 -11.84 4.46
CA CYS A 7 1.65 -11.90 5.42
C CYS A 7 1.11 -12.09 6.85
N GLY A 8 1.95 -12.56 7.78
CA GLY A 8 1.58 -12.71 9.19
C GLY A 8 1.09 -11.43 9.85
N SER A 9 1.48 -10.26 9.32
CA SER A 9 0.98 -8.97 9.78
C SER A 9 -0.47 -8.66 9.35
N ASP A 10 -0.88 -9.17 8.19
CA ASP A 10 -2.26 -9.11 7.73
C ASP A 10 -3.14 -10.00 8.62
N VAL A 11 -2.64 -11.18 8.98
CA VAL A 11 -3.29 -12.07 9.95
C VAL A 11 -3.37 -11.39 11.31
N HIS A 12 -2.27 -10.84 11.85
CA HIS A 12 -2.22 -10.30 13.21
C HIS A 12 -3.16 -9.11 13.44
N THR A 13 -3.29 -8.25 12.44
CA THR A 13 -4.24 -7.11 12.47
C THR A 13 -5.70 -7.51 12.25
N THR A 14 -5.95 -8.59 11.51
CA THR A 14 -7.31 -9.08 11.22
C THR A 14 -7.84 -10.04 12.29
N THR A 15 -6.95 -10.76 12.98
CA THR A 15 -7.26 -11.65 14.11
C THR A 15 -7.20 -10.90 15.46
N ALA A 16 -7.14 -11.63 16.58
CA ALA A 16 -7.56 -11.26 17.94
C ALA A 16 -7.06 -9.93 18.55
N TYR A 17 -6.11 -9.23 17.92
CA TYR A 17 -5.45 -8.05 18.49
C TYR A 17 -5.89 -6.72 17.86
N GLY A 18 -6.40 -6.73 16.62
CA GLY A 18 -6.88 -5.53 15.91
C GLY A 18 -5.83 -4.44 15.67
N ARG A 19 -4.57 -4.69 16.02
CA ARG A 19 -3.45 -3.75 15.99
C ARG A 19 -2.11 -4.49 15.96
N ILE A 20 -1.06 -3.84 15.46
CA ILE A 20 0.34 -4.24 15.66
C ILE A 20 1.03 -3.08 16.36
N GLY A 21 1.42 -3.26 17.62
CA GLY A 21 1.92 -2.16 18.45
C GLY A 21 0.90 -1.00 18.53
N ASP A 22 1.36 0.22 18.30
CA ASP A 22 0.53 1.43 18.25
C ASP A 22 -0.24 1.59 16.93
N CYS A 23 0.05 0.75 15.92
CA CYS A 23 -0.61 0.80 14.63
C CYS A 23 -1.92 -0.02 14.67
N GLY A 24 -3.03 0.64 15.03
CA GLY A 24 -4.37 0.10 14.92
C GLY A 24 -4.96 0.23 13.52
N HIS A 25 -5.86 -0.69 13.15
CA HIS A 25 -6.49 -0.71 11.82
C HIS A 25 -8.02 -0.58 11.95
N LYS A 26 -8.67 0.21 11.08
CA LYS A 26 -10.14 0.35 11.06
C LYS A 26 -10.85 -0.62 10.09
N THR A 27 -10.14 -1.06 9.04
CA THR A 27 -10.67 -1.87 7.93
C THR A 27 -10.04 -3.28 7.86
N ARG A 28 -10.87 -4.33 7.86
CA ARG A 28 -10.46 -5.73 8.13
C ARG A 28 -9.84 -6.51 6.96
N TRP A 29 -9.69 -5.91 5.78
CA TRP A 29 -9.20 -6.61 4.59
C TRP A 29 -8.08 -5.84 3.93
N SER A 30 -6.86 -6.09 4.39
CA SER A 30 -5.69 -5.44 3.85
C SER A 30 -4.50 -6.40 3.78
N SER A 31 -3.72 -6.21 2.72
CA SER A 31 -2.55 -7.01 2.35
C SER A 31 -1.53 -6.11 1.69
N ARG A 32 -0.26 -6.49 1.75
CA ARG A 32 0.84 -5.65 1.25
C ARG A 32 1.54 -6.21 0.01
N GLY A 33 1.42 -7.50 -0.27
CA GLY A 33 2.11 -8.12 -1.40
C GLY A 33 1.23 -8.17 -2.64
N THR A 34 1.19 -7.13 -3.48
CA THR A 34 0.30 -7.14 -4.66
C THR A 34 0.99 -7.00 -5.99
N SER A 35 0.54 -7.83 -6.93
CA SER A 35 0.77 -7.68 -8.37
C SER A 35 -0.50 -7.15 -9.03
N VAL A 36 -0.36 -6.05 -9.75
CA VAL A 36 -1.48 -5.38 -10.44
C VAL A 36 -1.20 -5.16 -11.91
N ARG A 37 -2.28 -5.16 -12.67
CA ARG A 37 -2.30 -4.63 -14.03
C ARG A 37 -2.86 -3.21 -14.01
N VAL A 38 -2.16 -2.28 -14.66
CA VAL A 38 -2.56 -0.88 -14.71
C VAL A 38 -3.77 -0.75 -15.63
N VAL A 39 -4.89 -0.26 -15.10
CA VAL A 39 -6.13 -0.04 -15.88
C VAL A 39 -6.24 1.41 -16.36
N LYS A 40 -5.76 2.36 -15.55
CA LYS A 40 -5.77 3.79 -15.86
C LYS A 40 -4.60 4.47 -15.18
N VAL A 41 -4.02 5.46 -15.85
CA VAL A 41 -2.94 6.31 -15.33
C VAL A 41 -3.42 7.77 -15.22
N GLY A 42 -2.89 8.50 -14.24
CA GLY A 42 -3.13 9.94 -14.11
C GLY A 42 -2.40 10.72 -15.21
N SER A 43 -2.90 11.91 -15.54
CA SER A 43 -2.34 12.76 -16.61
C SER A 43 -0.88 13.19 -16.38
N ALA A 44 -0.43 13.22 -15.13
CA ALA A 44 0.95 13.55 -14.76
C ALA A 44 1.91 12.34 -14.85
N ILE A 45 1.41 11.11 -15.02
CA ILE A 45 2.23 9.91 -15.06
C ILE A 45 2.76 9.71 -16.47
N ARG A 46 4.08 9.73 -16.61
CA ARG A 46 4.77 9.55 -17.91
C ARG A 46 5.49 8.22 -18.07
N HIS A 47 5.69 7.49 -16.97
CA HIS A 47 6.56 6.31 -16.89
C HIS A 47 5.81 4.97 -16.78
N LEU A 48 4.48 5.00 -16.71
CA LEU A 48 3.62 3.82 -16.65
C LEU A 48 2.52 3.95 -17.69
N LYS A 49 2.15 2.84 -18.32
CA LYS A 49 1.07 2.78 -19.31
C LYS A 49 -0.01 1.79 -18.88
N ALA A 50 -1.24 2.02 -19.35
CA ALA A 50 -2.31 1.06 -19.19
C ALA A 50 -1.93 -0.27 -19.84
N GLY A 51 -2.18 -1.38 -19.14
CA GLY A 51 -1.84 -2.74 -19.56
C GLY A 51 -0.55 -3.30 -18.97
N GLU A 52 0.34 -2.45 -18.43
CA GLU A 52 1.60 -2.87 -17.80
C GLU A 52 1.37 -3.47 -16.39
N TRP A 53 2.36 -4.24 -15.94
CA TRP A 53 2.39 -4.84 -14.60
C TRP A 53 3.11 -3.91 -13.62
N ALA A 54 2.54 -3.73 -12.44
CA ALA A 54 3.13 -2.92 -11.37
C ALA A 54 3.00 -3.61 -10.01
N ALA A 55 3.96 -3.34 -9.13
CA ALA A 55 3.96 -3.79 -7.74
C ALA A 55 4.71 -2.78 -6.88
N ARG A 56 4.00 -1.98 -6.07
CA ARG A 56 4.58 -1.20 -4.96
C ARG A 56 3.56 -0.99 -3.83
N PRO A 57 3.91 -1.30 -2.57
CA PRO A 57 3.02 -1.12 -1.43
C PRO A 57 3.19 0.19 -0.65
N GLY A 58 4.25 0.97 -0.91
CA GLY A 58 4.56 2.19 -0.16
C GLY A 58 4.74 3.39 -1.08
N VAL A 59 4.10 4.51 -0.72
CA VAL A 59 4.20 5.78 -1.45
C VAL A 59 4.52 6.89 -0.43
N PRO A 60 5.64 7.62 -0.57
CA PRO A 60 5.92 8.75 0.30
C PRO A 60 4.92 9.88 0.04
N VAL A 61 4.43 10.53 1.10
CA VAL A 61 3.63 11.75 0.97
C VAL A 61 4.49 12.87 0.38
N ARG A 62 3.91 13.76 -0.42
CA ARG A 62 4.63 14.76 -1.23
C ARG A 62 5.58 15.69 -0.45
N TRP A 63 5.36 15.87 0.86
CA TRP A 63 6.27 16.62 1.75
C TRP A 63 7.40 15.76 2.36
N ALA A 64 7.25 14.44 2.38
CA ALA A 64 8.28 13.49 2.77
C ALA A 64 9.32 13.29 1.66
N SER A 65 8.96 13.48 0.39
CA SER A 65 9.87 13.27 -0.75
C SER A 65 11.01 14.30 -0.85
N SER A 66 10.98 15.37 -0.06
CA SER A 66 12.10 16.32 0.08
C SER A 66 13.10 15.92 1.18
N SER A 67 12.82 14.85 1.93
CA SER A 67 13.72 14.38 2.97
C SER A 67 14.95 13.68 2.36
N LYS A 68 16.13 13.96 2.93
CA LYS A 68 17.40 13.29 2.57
C LYS A 68 17.47 11.83 3.07
N TRP A 69 16.44 11.38 3.76
CA TRP A 69 16.37 10.07 4.40
C TRP A 69 15.75 9.05 3.45
N PRO A 70 16.13 7.77 3.54
CA PRO A 70 15.48 6.72 2.78
C PRO A 70 13.99 6.70 3.11
N ILE A 71 13.16 6.53 2.09
CA ILE A 71 11.68 6.61 2.18
C ILE A 71 11.08 5.72 3.28
N GLN A 72 11.75 4.62 3.61
CA GLN A 72 11.34 3.65 4.64
C GLN A 72 11.41 4.22 6.06
N LEU A 73 12.22 5.25 6.29
CA LEU A 73 12.40 5.89 7.60
C LEU A 73 11.59 7.17 7.76
N VAL A 74 10.81 7.56 6.75
CA VAL A 74 10.01 8.77 6.82
C VAL A 74 8.71 8.47 7.58
N SER A 75 8.47 9.22 8.65
CA SER A 75 7.32 9.04 9.55
C SER A 75 5.95 9.30 8.90
N THR A 76 5.92 9.90 7.72
CA THR A 76 4.70 10.25 6.98
C THR A 76 4.55 9.46 5.68
N ILE A 77 5.12 8.26 5.59
CA ILE A 77 4.91 7.38 4.45
C ILE A 77 3.49 6.79 4.47
N PHE A 78 2.80 6.82 3.32
CA PHE A 78 1.62 6.00 3.13
C PHE A 78 2.08 4.57 2.90
N PHE A 79 1.56 3.65 3.69
CA PHE A 79 1.91 2.24 3.58
C PHE A 79 0.65 1.41 3.65
N CYS A 80 0.33 0.72 2.55
CA CYS A 80 -0.79 -0.22 2.51
C CYS A 80 -0.76 -1.07 3.79
N HIS A 81 -1.88 -1.17 4.51
CA HIS A 81 -2.03 -1.94 5.76
C HIS A 81 -1.64 -1.25 7.08
N THR A 82 -0.97 -0.11 7.10
CA THR A 82 -0.49 0.47 8.38
C THR A 82 -0.50 1.99 8.34
N PRO A 83 -1.51 2.71 8.91
CA PRO A 83 -2.91 2.38 9.24
C PRO A 83 -3.87 2.55 8.04
N ASP A 84 -3.31 2.61 6.83
CA ASP A 84 -4.01 2.93 5.60
C ASP A 84 -4.71 1.72 4.96
N ASP A 85 -5.75 2.00 4.16
CA ASP A 85 -6.49 0.97 3.44
C ASP A 85 -5.58 0.07 2.58
N GLY A 86 -5.91 -1.21 2.59
CA GLY A 86 -5.20 -2.23 1.87
C GLY A 86 -5.55 -2.37 0.40
N SER A 87 -4.98 -3.42 -0.17
CA SER A 87 -5.07 -3.74 -1.59
C SER A 87 -5.92 -4.99 -1.88
N LEU A 88 -6.61 -5.55 -0.88
CA LEU A 88 -7.55 -6.68 -1.02
C LEU A 88 -8.90 -6.26 -1.65
N TYR A 89 -8.82 -5.65 -2.83
CA TYR A 89 -9.98 -5.16 -3.59
C TYR A 89 -9.84 -5.49 -5.07
N ARG A 90 -10.93 -5.36 -5.85
CA ARG A 90 -10.85 -5.53 -7.31
C ARG A 90 -9.99 -4.44 -7.96
N TYR A 91 -10.18 -3.21 -7.51
CA TYR A 91 -9.46 -2.03 -7.95
C TYR A 91 -8.86 -1.30 -6.75
N TYR A 92 -7.68 -0.74 -6.96
CA TYR A 92 -6.96 0.04 -5.96
C TYR A 92 -6.38 1.27 -6.66
N LYS A 93 -6.47 2.41 -6.00
CA LYS A 93 -5.95 3.68 -6.49
C LYS A 93 -5.15 4.30 -5.35
N HIS A 94 -3.96 4.77 -5.69
CA HIS A 94 -3.16 5.68 -4.88
C HIS A 94 -2.86 6.94 -5.69
#